data_AF-A0A7Y3FA37-F1
#
_entry.id   AF-A0A7Y3FA37-F1
#
_cell.length_a   1.000
_cell.length_b   1.000
_cell.length_c   1.000
_cell.angle_alpha   90.00
_cell.angle_beta   90.00
_cell.angle_gamma   90.00
#
_symmetry.space_group_name_H-M   'P 1'
#
loop_
_entity.id
_entity.type
_entity.pdbx_description
1 polymer ?
#
loop_
_entity_poly.entity_id
_entity_poly.type
_entity_poly.pdbx_seq_one_letter_code
_entity_poly.pdbx_strand_id
1 'polypeptide(L)'
;MNKKYEVEPRSFLIDQDNKLNYSALFKLNLYLNALDTHKKPYTIDYNTLLLSYHMWKGKNVEEFCEKQTISHFLFNPQNDSAEAREAFYMDIREFLLGN
;
A
#
# COMPACT_ATOMS: atom_id res chain seq x y z
N MET A 1 -28.86 18.51 11.05
CA MET A 1 -28.35 17.98 9.76
C MET A 1 -26.99 17.37 10.01
N ASN A 2 -26.90 16.04 10.11
CA ASN A 2 -25.62 15.33 10.20
C ASN A 2 -25.02 15.25 8.79
N LYS A 3 -24.04 16.10 8.48
CA LYS A 3 -23.16 15.82 7.34
C LYS A 3 -22.26 14.66 7.76
N LYS A 4 -22.58 13.46 7.27
CA LYS A 4 -21.60 12.38 7.23
C LYS A 4 -20.47 12.87 6.34
N TYR A 5 -19.34 13.23 6.93
CA TYR A 5 -18.10 13.33 6.17
C TYR A 5 -17.78 11.91 5.75
N GLU A 6 -18.21 11.53 4.55
CA GLU A 6 -17.61 10.38 3.88
C GLU A 6 -16.14 10.74 3.73
N VAL A 7 -15.31 10.12 4.56
CA VAL A 7 -13.87 10.15 4.37
C VAL A 7 -13.65 9.32 3.12
N GLU A 8 -13.65 9.98 1.97
CA GLU A 8 -13.24 9.35 0.72
C GLU A 8 -11.86 8.71 0.93
N PRO A 9 -11.65 7.46 0.47
CA PRO A 9 -10.35 6.84 0.54
C PRO A 9 -9.36 7.76 -0.18
N ARG A 10 -8.39 8.30 0.56
CA ARG A 10 -7.36 9.21 0.05
C ARG A 10 -6.38 8.42 -0.82
N SER A 11 -6.82 8.03 -2.01
CA SER A 11 -5.89 7.57 -3.04
C SER A 11 -5.02 8.74 -3.45
N PHE A 12 -3.71 8.56 -3.49
CA PHE A 12 -2.82 9.62 -3.98
C PHE A 12 -2.96 9.86 -5.49
N LEU A 13 -3.69 8.98 -6.20
CA LEU A 13 -3.97 9.11 -7.62
C LEU A 13 -4.88 10.30 -7.93
N ILE A 14 -5.65 10.76 -6.95
CA ILE A 14 -6.61 11.86 -7.09
C ILE A 14 -6.08 13.06 -6.31
N ASP A 15 -5.85 14.17 -7.03
CA ASP A 15 -5.44 15.44 -6.40
C ASP A 15 -6.63 16.18 -5.76
N GLN A 16 -6.36 17.36 -5.17
CA GLN A 16 -7.40 18.15 -4.49
C GLN A 16 -8.50 18.67 -5.42
N ASP A 17 -8.27 18.71 -6.73
CA ASP A 17 -9.23 19.13 -7.75
C ASP A 17 -10.00 17.93 -8.36
N ASN A 18 -9.88 16.74 -7.77
CA ASN A 18 -10.36 15.48 -8.35
C ASN A 18 -9.78 15.17 -9.74
N LYS A 19 -8.57 15.67 -10.04
CA LYS A 19 -7.86 15.34 -11.27
C LYS A 19 -6.88 14.20 -11.00
N LEU A 20 -6.70 13.39 -12.04
CA LEU A 20 -5.75 12.29 -12.00
C LEU A 20 -4.32 12.84 -11.99
N ASN A 21 -3.55 12.48 -10.97
CA ASN A 21 -2.14 12.82 -10.91
C ASN A 21 -1.31 11.81 -11.73
N TYR A 22 -1.05 12.17 -12.99
CA TYR A 22 -0.31 11.32 -13.94
C TYR A 22 1.12 10.98 -13.49
N SER A 23 1.80 11.87 -12.77
CA SER A 23 3.14 11.60 -12.24
C SER A 23 3.12 10.50 -11.18
N ALA A 24 2.14 10.58 -10.28
CA ALA A 24 1.89 9.56 -9.27
C ALA A 24 1.51 8.21 -9.91
N LEU A 25 0.61 8.23 -10.90
CA LEU A 25 0.21 7.04 -11.65
C LEU A 25 1.42 6.37 -12.33
N PHE A 26 2.28 7.16 -12.95
CA PHE A 26 3.49 6.66 -13.60
C PHE A 26 4.44 6.00 -12.60
N LYS A 27 4.71 6.64 -11.45
CA LYS A 27 5.54 6.05 -10.39
C LYS A 27 4.95 4.78 -9.81
N LEU A 28 3.64 4.77 -9.55
CA LEU A 28 2.94 3.58 -9.07
C LEU A 28 3.11 2.41 -10.05
N ASN A 29 2.90 2.66 -11.34
CA ASN A 29 3.10 1.66 -12.38
C ASN A 29 4.56 1.16 -12.41
N LEU A 30 5.53 2.06 -12.28
CA LEU A 30 6.93 1.65 -12.18
C LEU A 30 7.19 0.72 -10.99
N TYR A 31 6.65 1.04 -9.81
CA TYR A 31 6.81 0.18 -8.63
C TYR A 31 6.13 -1.18 -8.79
N LEU A 32 4.96 -1.24 -9.41
CA LEU A 32 4.22 -2.50 -9.56
C LEU A 32 4.81 -3.39 -10.65
N ASN A 33 5.20 -2.83 -11.80
CA ASN A 33 5.41 -3.62 -13.02
C ASN A 33 6.82 -3.56 -13.61
N ALA A 34 7.59 -2.50 -13.35
CA ALA A 34 8.79 -2.21 -14.14
C ALA A 34 10.09 -2.23 -13.35
N LEU A 35 10.02 -1.95 -12.04
CA LEU A 35 11.20 -1.98 -11.18
C LEU A 35 11.49 -3.40 -10.74
N ASP A 36 12.76 -3.77 -10.90
CA ASP A 36 13.36 -4.92 -10.24
C ASP A 36 13.04 -4.84 -8.73
N THR A 37 12.80 -5.98 -8.10
CA THR A 37 12.51 -6.08 -6.66
C THR A 37 13.61 -5.41 -5.83
N HIS A 38 14.86 -5.40 -6.31
CA HIS A 38 15.97 -4.69 -5.65
C HIS A 38 15.94 -3.17 -5.79
N LYS A 39 15.12 -2.62 -6.69
CA LYS A 39 14.99 -1.19 -6.95
C LYS A 39 13.70 -0.60 -6.37
N LYS A 40 12.79 -1.42 -5.86
CA LYS A 40 11.62 -0.93 -5.12
C LYS A 40 12.07 -0.27 -3.81
N PRO A 41 11.32 0.72 -3.29
CA PRO A 41 11.64 1.38 -2.00
C PRO A 41 11.41 0.47 -0.77
N TYR A 42 11.07 -0.79 -0.99
CA TYR A 42 10.77 -1.79 0.03
C TYR A 42 11.13 -3.19 -0.48
N THR A 43 11.27 -4.12 0.46
CA THR A 43 11.39 -5.55 0.20
C THR A 43 10.42 -6.31 1.09
N ILE A 44 9.73 -7.31 0.54
CA ILE A 44 8.76 -8.12 1.28
C ILE A 44 9.34 -9.51 1.50
N ASP A 45 9.48 -9.92 2.76
CA ASP A 45 9.64 -11.33 3.10
C ASP A 45 8.27 -11.98 3.15
N TYR A 46 7.91 -12.66 2.07
CA TYR A 46 6.60 -13.28 1.90
C TYR A 46 6.33 -14.42 2.88
N ASN A 47 7.36 -15.14 3.36
CA ASN A 47 7.18 -16.19 4.36
C ASN A 47 6.81 -15.59 5.71
N THR A 48 7.56 -14.56 6.12
CA THR A 48 7.27 -13.83 7.36
C THR A 48 5.91 -13.14 7.30
N LEU A 49 5.56 -12.55 6.15
CA LEU A 49 4.25 -11.94 5.92
C LEU A 49 3.11 -12.97 6.07
N LEU A 50 3.24 -14.13 5.41
CA LEU A 50 2.22 -15.19 5.44
C LEU A 50 2.02 -15.74 6.85
N LEU A 51 3.12 -16.02 7.56
CA LEU A 51 3.07 -16.45 8.97
C LEU A 51 2.40 -15.37 9.84
N SER A 52 2.78 -14.11 9.65
CA SER A 52 2.19 -12.97 10.38
C SER A 52 0.69 -12.87 10.12
N TYR A 53 0.25 -13.08 8.89
CA TYR A 53 -1.17 -13.07 8.53
C TYR A 53 -1.94 -14.23 9.19
N HIS A 54 -1.40 -15.44 9.16
CA HIS A 54 -2.03 -16.60 9.82
C HIS A 54 -2.09 -16.48 11.35
N MET A 55 -1.11 -15.81 11.95
CA MET A 55 -1.10 -15.54 13.40
C MET A 55 -1.97 -14.34 13.79
N TRP A 56 -2.35 -13.51 12.82
CA TRP A 56 -3.11 -12.30 13.07
C TRP A 56 -4.59 -12.61 13.31
N LYS A 57 -5.15 -12.03 14.38
CA LYS A 57 -6.54 -12.23 14.82
C LYS A 57 -7.46 -11.05 14.46
N GLY A 58 -7.12 -10.31 13.41
CA GLY A 58 -7.90 -9.14 12.99
C GLY A 58 -9.09 -9.51 12.10
N LYS A 59 -9.72 -8.50 11.51
CA LYS A 59 -11.04 -8.66 10.89
C LYS A 59 -11.00 -9.13 9.44
N ASN A 60 -10.14 -8.51 8.62
CA ASN A 60 -10.10 -8.76 7.18
C ASN A 60 -8.71 -8.47 6.60
N VAL A 61 -8.47 -8.94 5.37
CA VAL A 61 -7.16 -8.81 4.72
C VAL A 61 -6.77 -7.34 4.52
N GLU A 62 -7.74 -6.45 4.27
CA GLU A 62 -7.49 -5.02 4.06
C GLU A 62 -6.87 -4.38 5.30
N GLU A 63 -7.45 -4.61 6.48
CA GLU A 63 -6.95 -4.09 7.75
C GLU A 63 -5.53 -4.64 8.05
N PHE A 64 -5.26 -5.90 7.70
CA PHE A 64 -3.90 -6.45 7.83
C PHE A 64 -2.92 -5.70 6.93
N CYS A 65 -3.28 -5.54 5.66
CA CYS A 65 -2.43 -4.91 4.67
C CYS A 65 -2.15 -3.43 5.03
N GLU A 66 -3.16 -2.69 5.47
CA GLU A 66 -3.00 -1.31 5.96
C GLU A 66 -2.02 -1.26 7.14
N LYS A 67 -2.19 -2.14 8.13
CA LYS A 67 -1.31 -2.20 9.31
C LYS A 67 0.13 -2.53 8.94
N GLN A 68 0.35 -3.55 8.11
CA GLN A 68 1.70 -3.90 7.66
C GLN A 68 2.35 -2.75 6.88
N THR A 69 1.59 -2.09 6.01
CA THR A 69 2.07 -0.94 5.23
C THR A 69 2.51 0.20 6.16
N ILE A 70 1.64 0.61 7.09
CA ILE A 70 1.94 1.69 8.03
C ILE A 70 3.15 1.32 8.90
N SER A 71 3.17 0.11 9.45
CA SER A 71 4.28 -0.35 10.28
C SER A 71 5.60 -0.38 9.52
N HIS A 72 5.63 -0.87 8.28
CA HIS A 72 6.84 -0.94 7.48
C HIS A 72 7.47 0.45 7.29
N PHE A 73 6.68 1.43 6.86
CA PHE A 73 7.20 2.78 6.57
C PHE A 73 7.44 3.62 7.82
N LEU A 74 6.81 3.29 8.96
CA LEU A 74 7.19 3.85 10.25
C LEU A 74 8.63 3.49 10.63
N PHE A 75 9.08 2.27 10.30
CA PHE A 75 10.46 1.82 10.53
C PHE A 75 11.42 2.15 9.38
N ASN A 76 10.92 2.58 8.22
CA ASN A 76 11.70 2.94 7.03
C ASN A 76 11.30 4.32 6.46
N PRO A 77 11.33 5.39 7.28
CA PRO A 77 10.77 6.69 6.90
C PRO A 77 11.46 7.34 5.71
N GLN A 78 12.74 7.06 5.47
CA GLN A 78 13.49 7.56 4.31
C GLN A 78 12.96 7.05 2.97
N ASN A 79 12.21 5.95 2.98
CA ASN A 79 11.61 5.33 1.80
C ASN A 79 10.11 5.60 1.69
N ASP A 80 9.52 6.32 2.66
CA ASP A 80 8.10 6.58 2.71
C ASP A 80 7.70 7.61 1.65
N SER A 81 6.86 7.15 0.73
CA SER A 81 6.08 8.00 -0.17
C SER A 81 4.68 7.40 -0.30
N ALA A 82 3.73 8.21 -0.74
CA ALA A 82 2.37 7.71 -0.97
C ALA A 82 2.36 6.59 -2.00
N GLU A 83 3.15 6.75 -3.07
CA GLU A 83 3.33 5.77 -4.14
C GLU A 83 3.96 4.47 -3.64
N ALA A 84 4.96 4.55 -2.77
CA ALA A 84 5.56 3.38 -2.14
C ALA A 84 4.58 2.65 -1.22
N ARG A 85 3.75 3.39 -0.47
CA ARG A 85 2.73 2.83 0.42
C ARG A 85 1.64 2.08 -0.32
N GLU A 86 1.03 2.66 -1.37
CA GLU A 86 0.01 1.92 -2.11
C GLU A 86 0.62 0.74 -2.89
N ALA A 87 1.83 0.89 -3.45
CA ALA A 87 2.50 -0.22 -4.12
C ALA A 87 2.78 -1.38 -3.14
N PHE A 88 3.31 -1.10 -1.95
CA PHE A 88 3.53 -2.11 -0.91
C PHE A 88 2.22 -2.78 -0.50
N TYR A 89 1.17 -1.98 -0.25
CA TYR A 89 -0.17 -2.47 0.10
C TYR A 89 -0.73 -3.41 -0.97
N MET A 90 -0.60 -3.04 -2.25
CA MET A 90 -1.06 -3.85 -3.38
C MET A 90 -0.27 -5.16 -3.47
N ASP A 91 1.07 -5.10 -3.43
CA ASP A 91 1.94 -6.28 -3.51
C ASP A 91 1.62 -7.31 -2.41
N ILE A 92 1.43 -6.88 -1.15
CA ILE A 92 1.08 -7.80 -0.06
C ILE A 92 -0.35 -8.32 -0.17
N ARG A 93 -1.29 -7.48 -0.64
CA ARG A 93 -2.69 -7.87 -0.78
C ARG A 93 -2.86 -8.91 -1.88
N GLU A 94 -2.23 -8.71 -3.04
CA GLU A 94 -2.23 -9.65 -4.16
C GLU A 94 -1.65 -10.99 -3.73
N PHE A 95 -0.48 -10.97 -3.08
CA PHE A 95 0.13 -12.18 -2.53
C PHE A 95 -0.79 -12.95 -1.58
N LEU A 96 -1.45 -12.27 -0.63
CA LEU A 96 -2.31 -12.93 0.36
C LEU A 96 -3.64 -13.44 -0.23
N LEU A 97 -4.14 -12.80 -1.30
CA LEU A 97 -5.37 -13.20 -1.98
C LEU A 97 -5.13 -14.23 -3.10
N GLY A 98 -3.87 -14.45 -3.51
CA GLY A 98 -3.51 -15.42 -4.53
C GLY A 98 -3.89 -14.98 -5.96
N ASN A 99 -3.91 -13.68 -6.21
CA ASN A 99 -4.13 -13.11 -7.55
C ASN A 99 -2.81 -12.87 -8.28
#